data_AF-A0A7S3IHU3-F1
#
_entry.id   AF-A0A7S3IHU3-F1
#
_cell.length_a   1.000
_cell.length_b   1.000
_cell.length_c   1.000
_cell.angle_alpha   90.00
_cell.angle_beta   90.00
_cell.angle_gamma   90.00
#
_symmetry.space_group_name_H-M   'P 1'
#
loop_
_entity.id
_entity.type
_entity.pdbx_description
1 polymer ?
#
loop_
_entity_poly.entity_id
_entity_poly.type
_entity_poly.pdbx_seq_one_letter_code
_entity_poly.pdbx_strand_id
1 'polypeptide(L)'
;MMTFVMFGSLDALIYFAAYLNSEGELSIGDFTSFQFYMFSFLLNFMMVASVIGEVMGIMGTTQAIAEIYIHKPKINTTGGEEVTKETIEDGSINISDIKFTYPTKQEITVIKKASIEIKKNKTIALVGTSGCGKSTIIQ
;
A
#
# COMPACT_ATOMS: atom_id res chain seq x y z
N MET A 1 19.87 -29.06 14.25
CA MET A 1 20.20 -28.37 15.54
C MET A 1 18.95 -28.25 16.42
N MET A 2 17.88 -27.58 15.96
CA MET A 2 16.65 -27.39 16.75
C MET A 2 15.92 -28.69 17.12
N THR A 3 15.81 -29.63 16.18
CA THR A 3 15.21 -30.95 16.43
C THR A 3 15.98 -31.77 17.47
N PHE A 4 17.31 -31.70 17.45
CA PHE A 4 18.16 -32.38 18.44
C PHE A 4 17.96 -31.84 19.85
N VAL A 5 17.86 -30.51 20.01
CA VAL A 5 17.59 -29.89 21.31
C VAL A 5 16.21 -30.25 21.82
N MET A 6 15.20 -30.24 20.95
CA MET A 6 13.83 -30.58 21.32
C MET A 6 13.70 -32.04 21.79
N PHE A 7 14.17 -33.01 21.00
CA PHE A 7 14.10 -34.42 21.39
C PHE A 7 15.00 -34.74 22.59
N GLY A 8 16.21 -34.17 22.65
CA GLY A 8 17.08 -34.34 23.81
C GLY A 8 16.50 -33.80 25.12
N SER A 9 15.76 -32.67 25.06
CA SER A 9 15.05 -32.14 26.24
C SER A 9 13.88 -33.02 26.68
N LEU A 10 13.18 -33.66 25.73
CA LEU A 10 12.12 -34.63 26.01
C LEU A 10 12.67 -35.88 26.70
N ASP A 11 13.78 -36.42 26.20
CA ASP A 11 14.42 -37.60 26.78
C ASP A 11 14.92 -37.33 28.20
N ALA A 12 15.52 -36.15 28.45
CA ALA A 12 15.93 -35.73 29.79
C ALA A 12 14.74 -35.58 30.75
N LEU A 13 13.61 -35.06 30.25
CA LEU A 13 12.40 -34.88 31.03
C LEU A 13 11.72 -36.21 31.37
N ILE A 14 11.72 -37.18 30.45
CA ILE A 14 11.27 -38.55 30.69
C ILE A 14 12.16 -39.23 31.74
N TYR A 15 13.49 -39.08 31.65
CA TYR A 15 14.42 -39.66 32.61
C TYR A 15 14.21 -39.13 34.03
N PHE A 16 14.05 -37.80 34.17
CA PHE A 16 13.78 -37.18 35.47
C PHE A 16 12.42 -37.56 36.04
N ALA A 17 11.39 -37.65 35.19
CA ALA A 17 10.06 -38.11 35.63
C ALA A 17 10.08 -39.59 36.08
N ALA A 18 10.85 -40.44 35.41
CA ALA A 18 11.04 -41.83 35.83
C ALA A 18 11.74 -41.95 37.18
N TYR A 19 12.72 -41.08 37.45
CA TYR A 19 13.37 -40.97 38.76
C TYR A 19 12.38 -40.60 39.87
N LEU A 20 11.58 -39.53 39.68
CA LEU A 20 10.58 -39.09 40.67
C LEU A 20 9.45 -40.12 40.88
N ASN A 21 9.06 -40.84 39.84
CA ASN A 21 8.11 -41.94 39.96
C ASN A 21 8.70 -43.13 40.77
N SER A 22 10.02 -43.34 40.72
CA SER A 22 10.69 -44.38 41.52
C SER A 22 10.77 -44.04 43.02
N GLU A 23 10.78 -42.75 43.37
CA GLU A 23 10.70 -42.26 44.75
C GLU A 23 9.25 -42.20 45.28
N GLY A 24 8.26 -42.47 44.41
CA GLY A 24 6.83 -42.47 44.76
C GLY A 24 6.20 -41.07 44.82
N GLU A 25 6.94 -40.03 44.42
CA GLU A 25 6.48 -38.64 44.47
C GLU A 25 5.58 -38.24 43.28
N LEU A 26 5.69 -38.96 42.16
CA LEU A 26 4.96 -38.67 40.92
C LEU A 26 4.27 -39.92 40.37
N SER A 27 2.98 -39.81 40.04
CA SER A 27 2.26 -40.89 39.35
C SER A 27 2.48 -40.83 37.84
N ILE A 28 2.49 -42.00 37.19
CA ILE A 28 2.51 -42.13 35.72
C ILE A 28 1.34 -41.35 35.07
N GLY A 29 0.18 -41.27 35.75
CA GLY A 29 -0.98 -40.50 35.27
C GLY A 29 -0.73 -39.00 35.21
N ASP A 30 -0.04 -38.46 36.21
CA ASP A 30 0.27 -37.02 36.29
C ASP A 30 1.34 -36.65 35.26
N PHE A 31 2.33 -37.51 35.07
CA PHE A 31 3.38 -37.33 34.06
C PHE A 31 2.81 -37.32 32.63
N THR A 32 1.97 -38.30 32.29
CA THR A 32 1.37 -38.39 30.94
C THR A 32 0.45 -37.20 30.67
N SER A 33 -0.35 -36.78 31.65
CA SER A 33 -1.20 -35.59 31.54
C SER A 33 -0.38 -34.31 31.32
N PHE A 34 0.73 -34.16 32.05
CA PHE A 34 1.67 -33.05 31.85
C PHE A 34 2.26 -33.04 30.43
N GLN A 35 2.69 -34.19 29.90
CA GLN A 35 3.19 -34.28 28.52
C GLN A 35 2.14 -33.85 27.49
N PHE A 36 0.90 -34.31 27.63
CA PHE A 36 -0.19 -33.93 26.73
C PHE A 36 -0.45 -32.42 26.76
N TYR A 37 -0.54 -31.82 27.95
CA TYR A 37 -0.74 -30.37 28.09
C TYR A 37 0.44 -29.56 27.55
N MET A 38 1.67 -30.00 27.78
CA MET A 38 2.86 -29.35 27.24
C MET A 38 2.86 -29.38 25.70
N PHE A 39 2.49 -30.51 25.10
CA PHE A 39 2.40 -30.62 23.64
C PHE A 39 1.27 -29.75 23.06
N SER A 40 0.09 -29.78 23.67
CA SER A 40 -1.02 -28.90 23.30
C SER A 40 -0.64 -27.42 23.42
N PHE A 41 0.09 -27.04 24.46
CA PHE A 41 0.56 -25.67 24.66
C PHE A 41 1.51 -25.23 23.55
N LEU A 42 2.50 -26.06 23.19
CA LEU A 42 3.46 -25.76 22.13
C LEU A 42 2.77 -25.56 20.76
N LEU A 43 1.79 -26.42 20.42
CA LEU A 43 1.03 -26.27 19.19
C LEU A 43 0.23 -24.97 19.14
N ASN A 44 -0.42 -24.59 20.25
CA ASN A 44 -1.14 -23.32 20.35
C ASN A 44 -0.19 -22.12 20.26
N PHE A 45 0.98 -22.20 20.88
CA PHE A 45 1.98 -21.14 20.84
C PHE A 45 2.49 -20.89 19.41
N MET A 46 2.71 -21.95 18.63
CA MET A 46 3.08 -21.84 17.22
C MET A 46 1.99 -21.12 16.41
N MET A 47 0.72 -21.41 16.65
CA MET A 47 -0.40 -20.76 15.96
C MET A 47 -0.52 -19.27 16.33
N VAL A 48 -0.30 -18.90 17.60
CA VAL A 48 -0.27 -17.48 17.99
C VAL A 48 0.90 -16.76 17.32
N ALA A 49 2.07 -17.39 17.25
CA ALA A 49 3.23 -16.81 16.57
C ALA A 49 2.99 -16.57 15.07
N SER A 50 2.28 -17.48 14.38
CA SER A 50 1.94 -17.28 12.96
C SER A 50 0.95 -16.14 12.75
N VAL A 51 -0.06 -16.01 13.62
CA VAL A 51 -1.03 -14.89 13.57
C VAL A 51 -0.33 -13.54 13.71
N ILE A 52 0.68 -13.42 14.57
CA ILE A 52 1.47 -12.19 14.72
C ILE A 52 2.15 -11.82 13.39
N GLY A 53 2.72 -12.79 12.68
CA GLY A 53 3.33 -12.57 11.37
C GLY A 53 2.33 -12.09 10.31
N GLU A 54 1.14 -12.69 10.28
CA GLU A 54 0.06 -12.28 9.37
C GLU A 54 -0.44 -10.86 9.65
N VAL A 55 -0.64 -10.52 10.92
CA VAL A 55 -1.07 -9.17 11.33
C VAL A 55 -0.05 -8.11 10.88
N MET A 56 1.26 -8.38 11.04
CA MET A 56 2.29 -7.46 10.53
C MET A 56 2.22 -7.30 9.01
N GLY A 57 1.95 -8.38 8.27
CA GLY A 57 1.74 -8.33 6.82
C GLY A 57 0.55 -7.45 6.42
N ILE A 58 -0.58 -7.57 7.13
CA ILE A 58 -1.80 -6.77 6.89
C ILE A 58 -1.57 -5.29 7.22
N MET A 59 -0.84 -4.97 8.29
CA MET A 59 -0.53 -3.58 8.65
C MET A 59 0.23 -2.87 7.53
N GLY A 60 1.20 -3.55 6.90
CA GLY A 60 1.98 -2.99 5.80
C GLY A 60 1.11 -2.64 4.57
N THR A 61 0.19 -3.52 4.18
CA THR A 61 -0.71 -3.26 3.03
C THR A 61 -1.76 -2.21 3.35
N THR A 62 -2.28 -2.19 4.57
CA THR A 62 -3.28 -1.22 5.03
C THR A 62 -2.73 0.20 4.97
N GLN A 63 -1.46 0.41 5.32
CA GLN A 63 -0.83 1.73 5.26
C GLN A 63 -0.80 2.30 3.84
N ALA A 64 -0.43 1.49 2.85
CA ALA A 64 -0.39 1.94 1.45
C ALA A 64 -1.79 2.30 0.92
N ILE A 65 -2.82 1.52 1.27
CA ILE A 65 -4.20 1.82 0.90
C ILE A 65 -4.68 3.10 1.59
N ALA A 66 -4.36 3.28 2.88
CA ALA A 66 -4.71 4.46 3.63
C ALA A 66 -4.08 5.74 3.05
N GLU A 67 -2.83 5.67 2.59
CA GLU A 67 -2.16 6.80 1.93
C GLU A 67 -2.93 7.27 0.68
N ILE A 68 -3.38 6.33 -0.16
CA ILE A 68 -4.19 6.64 -1.35
C ILE A 68 -5.57 7.17 -0.96
N TYR A 69 -6.22 6.56 0.03
CA TYR A 69 -7.58 6.93 0.45
C TYR A 69 -7.64 8.34 1.07
N ILE A 70 -6.63 8.72 1.84
CA ILE A 70 -6.56 10.02 2.52
C ILE A 70 -6.00 11.11 1.59
N HIS A 71 -5.36 10.72 0.47
CA HIS A 71 -4.81 11.67 -0.49
C HIS A 71 -5.90 12.58 -1.07
N LYS A 72 -5.74 13.89 -0.86
CA LYS A 72 -6.60 14.91 -1.49
C LYS A 72 -5.92 15.42 -2.77
N PRO A 73 -6.54 15.24 -3.95
CA PRO A 73 -5.96 15.71 -5.20
C PRO A 73 -5.91 17.25 -5.20
N LYS A 74 -4.84 17.82 -5.77
CA LYS A 74 -4.71 19.28 -5.91
C LYS A 74 -5.72 19.88 -6.90
N ILE A 75 -6.16 19.07 -7.86
CA ILE A 75 -7.14 19.44 -8.88
C ILE A 75 -8.43 18.69 -8.54
N ASN A 76 -9.49 19.43 -8.25
CA ASN A 76 -10.79 18.84 -7.99
C ASN A 76 -11.38 18.32 -9.31
N THR A 77 -11.73 17.03 -9.35
CA THR A 77 -12.38 16.39 -10.50
C THR A 77 -13.90 16.36 -10.36
N THR A 78 -14.43 16.73 -9.21
CA THR A 78 -15.85 16.78 -8.88
C THR A 78 -16.20 18.15 -8.31
N GLY A 79 -17.34 18.69 -8.74
CA GLY A 79 -17.73 20.07 -8.43
C GLY A 79 -17.24 21.05 -9.50
N GLY A 80 -17.63 22.31 -9.35
CA GLY A 80 -17.43 23.37 -10.34
C GLY A 80 -18.72 24.15 -10.58
N GLU A 81 -18.59 25.27 -11.28
CA GLU A 81 -19.76 26.04 -11.74
C GLU A 81 -20.22 25.47 -13.08
N GLU A 82 -21.53 25.38 -13.28
CA GLU A 82 -22.08 25.04 -14.59
C GLU A 82 -21.72 26.14 -15.59
N VAL A 83 -21.29 25.72 -16.77
CA VAL A 83 -21.03 26.65 -17.87
C VAL A 83 -22.37 27.24 -18.32
N THR A 84 -22.47 28.57 -18.37
CA THR A 84 -23.70 29.25 -18.80
C THR A 84 -24.00 28.99 -20.28
N LYS A 85 -25.29 28.99 -20.65
CA LYS A 85 -25.72 28.84 -22.06
C LYS A 85 -25.07 29.89 -22.97
N GLU A 86 -24.93 31.12 -22.49
CA GLU A 86 -24.27 32.22 -23.22
C GLU A 86 -22.81 31.89 -23.54
N THR A 87 -22.06 31.30 -22.59
CA THR A 87 -20.66 30.91 -22.79
C THR A 87 -20.54 29.76 -23.79
N ILE A 88 -21.46 28.79 -23.72
CA ILE A 88 -21.51 27.66 -24.67
C ILE A 88 -21.85 28.18 -26.08
N GLU A 89 -22.79 29.13 -26.19
CA GLU A 89 -23.17 29.73 -27.46
C GLU A 89 -22.06 30.59 -28.05
N ASP A 90 -21.30 31.35 -27.27
CA ASP A 90 -20.13 32.09 -27.77
C ASP A 90 -19.04 31.12 -28.24
N GLY A 91 -18.70 30.10 -27.45
CA GLY A 91 -17.77 29.05 -27.84
C GLY A 91 -16.38 29.54 -28.26
N SER A 92 -16.02 30.78 -27.94
CA SER A 92 -14.67 31.30 -28.15
C SER A 92 -13.74 30.81 -27.03
N ILE A 93 -12.49 30.53 -27.37
CA ILE A 93 -11.48 30.07 -26.42
C ILE A 93 -10.33 31.06 -26.46
N ASN A 94 -9.98 31.61 -25.30
CA ASN A 94 -8.84 32.51 -25.16
C ASN A 94 -7.90 31.98 -24.08
N ILE A 95 -6.66 31.75 -24.48
CA ILE A 95 -5.57 31.35 -23.61
C ILE A 95 -4.54 32.47 -23.69
N SER A 96 -4.14 33.04 -22.56
CA SER A 96 -3.22 34.19 -22.53
C SER A 96 -2.05 33.95 -21.58
N ASP A 97 -0.85 34.27 -22.08
CA ASP A 97 0.41 34.26 -21.33
C ASP A 97 0.71 32.98 -20.54
N ILE A 98 0.27 31.82 -21.07
CA ILE A 98 0.46 30.56 -20.37
C ILE A 98 1.91 30.12 -20.33
N LYS A 99 2.29 29.56 -19.18
CA LYS A 99 3.56 28.86 -18.96
C LYS A 99 3.27 27.52 -18.33
N PHE A 100 3.93 26.48 -18.81
CA PHE A 100 3.69 25.13 -18.33
C PHE A 100 4.95 24.28 -18.29
N THR A 101 5.06 23.53 -17.19
CA THR A 101 6.13 22.57 -16.90
C THR A 101 5.47 21.33 -16.32
N TYR A 102 5.78 20.15 -16.85
CA TYR A 102 5.26 18.90 -16.30
C TYR A 102 5.84 18.64 -14.90
N PRO A 103 5.02 18.25 -13.90
CA PRO A 103 5.50 17.96 -12.55
C PRO A 103 6.59 16.88 -12.49
N THR A 104 6.60 15.95 -13.45
CA THR A 104 7.59 14.87 -13.57
C THR A 104 8.95 15.34 -14.09
N LYS A 105 9.04 16.52 -14.71
CA LYS A 105 10.28 17.08 -15.28
C LYS A 105 10.34 18.59 -15.01
N GLN A 106 10.59 18.95 -13.76
CA GLN A 106 10.56 20.36 -13.31
C GLN A 106 11.66 21.24 -13.94
N GLU A 107 12.76 20.66 -14.42
CA GLU A 107 13.87 21.38 -15.04
C GLU A 107 13.55 21.90 -16.46
N ILE A 108 12.52 21.35 -17.12
CA ILE A 108 12.23 21.64 -18.53
C ILE A 108 10.85 22.30 -18.64
N THR A 109 10.85 23.61 -18.87
CA THR A 109 9.63 24.34 -19.24
C THR A 109 9.24 24.05 -20.69
N VAL A 110 8.08 23.41 -20.88
CA VAL A 110 7.56 23.03 -22.21
C VAL A 110 6.91 24.21 -22.91
N ILE A 111 6.09 24.99 -22.20
CA ILE A 111 5.44 26.20 -22.72
C ILE A 111 6.03 27.40 -21.98
N LYS A 112 6.77 28.26 -22.68
CA LYS A 112 7.49 29.40 -22.07
C LYS A 112 6.66 30.67 -21.94
N LYS A 113 5.82 30.95 -22.95
CA LYS A 113 4.85 32.05 -23.02
C LYS A 113 4.04 31.85 -24.30
N ALA A 114 2.77 31.48 -24.20
CA ALA A 114 1.89 31.33 -25.36
C ALA A 114 0.55 32.02 -25.13
N SER A 115 0.04 32.66 -26.18
CA SER A 115 -1.29 33.25 -26.20
C SER A 115 -1.99 32.81 -27.49
N ILE A 116 -3.19 32.26 -27.37
CA ILE A 116 -3.97 31.68 -28.47
C ILE A 116 -5.41 32.16 -28.32
N GLU A 117 -5.96 32.74 -29.38
CA GLU A 117 -7.36 33.13 -29.48
C GLU A 117 -8.03 32.31 -30.58
N ILE A 118 -9.10 31.62 -30.22
CA ILE A 118 -9.94 30.83 -31.13
C ILE A 118 -11.33 31.44 -31.10
N LYS A 119 -11.72 32.05 -32.22
CA LYS A 119 -13.05 32.64 -32.37
C LYS A 119 -14.11 31.56 -32.63
N LYS A 120 -15.36 31.88 -32.30
CA LYS A 120 -16.52 31.05 -32.60
C LYS A 120 -16.50 30.55 -34.05
N ASN A 121 -16.77 29.26 -34.24
CA ASN A 121 -16.83 28.60 -35.56
C ASN A 121 -15.54 28.73 -36.39
N LYS A 122 -14.37 28.88 -35.76
CA LYS A 122 -13.07 28.87 -36.44
C LYS A 122 -12.27 27.64 -36.05
N THR A 123 -11.50 27.14 -37.01
CA THR A 123 -10.55 26.04 -36.81
C THR A 123 -9.15 26.61 -36.91
N ILE A 124 -8.29 26.24 -35.97
CA ILE A 124 -6.86 26.57 -35.98
C ILE A 124 -6.04 25.31 -36.23
N ALA A 125 -4.83 25.47 -36.77
CA ALA A 125 -3.87 24.40 -36.90
C ALA A 125 -2.63 24.72 -36.06
N LEU A 126 -2.22 23.80 -35.19
CA LEU A 126 -0.97 23.89 -34.43
C LEU A 126 0.14 23.16 -35.19
N VAL A 127 1.09 23.92 -35.74
CA VAL A 127 2.22 23.39 -36.51
C VAL A 127 3.56 23.68 -35.81
N GLY A 128 4.52 22.78 -35.98
CA GLY A 128 5.85 22.93 -35.37
C GLY A 128 6.61 21.61 -35.25
N THR A 129 7.87 21.68 -34.84
CA THR A 129 8.78 20.53 -34.68
C THR A 129 8.32 19.56 -33.59
N SER A 130 8.79 18.31 -33.64
CA SER A 130 8.50 17.34 -32.57
C SER A 130 9.00 17.86 -31.21
N GLY A 131 8.21 17.66 -30.15
CA GLY A 131 8.56 18.10 -28.80
C GLY A 131 8.33 19.59 -28.48
N CYS A 132 7.83 20.41 -29.40
CA CYS A 132 7.60 21.84 -29.15
C CYS A 132 6.35 22.18 -28.29
N GLY A 133 5.71 21.19 -27.67
CA GLY A 133 4.57 21.40 -26.76
C GLY A 133 3.18 21.43 -27.39
N LYS A 134 3.02 21.05 -28.68
CA LYS A 134 1.71 21.05 -29.37
C LYS A 134 0.65 20.21 -28.64
N SER A 135 0.98 18.96 -28.31
CA SER A 135 0.08 18.07 -27.58
C SER A 135 -0.18 18.56 -26.16
N THR A 136 0.80 19.22 -25.54
CA THR A 136 0.70 19.80 -24.19
C THR A 136 -0.25 20.99 -24.13
N ILE A 137 -0.44 21.75 -25.23
CA ILE A 137 -1.44 22.82 -25.31
C ILE A 137 -2.87 22.26 -25.34
N ILE A 138 -3.05 21.02 -25.78
CA ILE A 138 -4.36 20.38 -25.93
C ILE A 138 -4.79 19.63 -24.66
N GLN A 139 -3.81 19.11 -23.90
CA GLN A 139 -4.02 18.28 -22.70
C GLN A 139 -4.40 19.12 -21.48
#